data_AF-A0A2H5XYF1-F1
#
_entry.id   AF-A0A2H5XYF1-F1
#
_cell.length_a   1.000
_cell.length_b   1.000
_cell.length_c   1.000
_cell.angle_alpha   90.00
_cell.angle_beta   90.00
_cell.angle_gamma   90.00
#
_symmetry.space_group_name_H-M   'P 1'
#
loop_
_entity.id
_entity.type
_entity.pdbx_description
1 polymer ?
#
loop_
_entity_poly.entity_id
_entity_poly.type
_entity_poly.pdbx_seq_one_letter_code
_entity_poly.pdbx_strand_id
1 'polypeptide(L)'
;MLDLNTHGGIFTTRMVRRGSEEERELKKMNAQIIKAFGLKQGITHIEYIRSRSDGQFYFLEAGARVGGARIPDVIWHATGICLWHEWARLELRDDDEYAPPKPERYYGGAIFTLARQEWPDMSAYTDPEICWVQRKRHYAGLILRSQSPDRIEELLAQYYPRFVQDFMAHVPPQTAKTQ
;
A
#
# COMPACT_ATOMS: atom_id res chain seq x y z
N MET A 1 22.99 12.21 -7.32
CA MET A 1 21.69 12.92 -7.40
C MET A 1 20.64 11.82 -7.40
N LEU A 2 19.79 11.74 -6.36
CA LEU A 2 18.72 10.74 -6.33
C LEU A 2 17.67 11.18 -7.35
N ASP A 3 17.55 10.44 -8.46
CA ASP A 3 16.39 10.54 -9.34
C ASP A 3 15.18 9.97 -8.58
N LEU A 4 14.37 10.87 -8.02
CA LEU A 4 13.02 10.54 -7.56
C LEU A 4 12.18 10.25 -8.81
N ASN A 5 11.98 8.97 -9.11
CA ASN A 5 11.21 8.51 -10.27
C ASN A 5 9.75 9.00 -10.23
N THR A 6 9.49 10.14 -10.87
CA THR A 6 8.14 10.62 -11.24
C THR A 6 7.76 10.23 -12.68
N HIS A 7 8.58 9.41 -13.35
CA HIS A 7 8.52 9.10 -14.79
C HIS A 7 7.66 7.87 -15.17
N GLY A 8 6.84 7.38 -14.23
CA GLY A 8 6.14 6.09 -14.36
C GLY A 8 6.91 4.95 -13.71
N GLY A 9 6.19 3.89 -13.38
CA GLY A 9 6.68 2.74 -12.63
C GLY A 9 5.54 1.88 -12.11
N ILE A 10 5.86 0.73 -11.53
CA ILE A 10 4.88 -0.14 -10.89
C ILE A 10 4.97 0.03 -9.39
N PHE A 11 3.84 0.38 -8.77
CA PHE A 11 3.66 0.31 -7.33
C PHE A 11 3.06 -1.05 -6.97
N THR A 12 3.75 -1.80 -6.12
CA THR A 12 3.19 -2.98 -5.46
C THR A 12 3.18 -2.80 -3.96
N THR A 13 2.20 -3.42 -3.31
CA THR A 13 2.13 -3.47 -1.85
C THR A 13 1.49 -4.78 -1.40
N ARG A 14 1.84 -5.24 -0.22
CA ARG A 14 1.22 -6.39 0.44
C ARG A 14 1.33 -6.27 1.95
N MET A 15 0.40 -6.89 2.65
CA MET A 15 0.47 -7.03 4.10
C MET A 15 1.60 -7.98 4.51
N VAL A 16 2.30 -7.63 5.60
CA VAL A 16 3.28 -8.53 6.23
C VAL A 16 2.59 -9.73 6.88
N ARG A 17 3.31 -10.86 6.99
CA ARG A 17 2.79 -12.08 7.62
C ARG A 17 2.48 -11.84 9.10
N ARG A 18 1.28 -12.23 9.53
CA ARG A 18 0.86 -12.09 10.94
C ARG A 18 1.71 -13.01 11.82
N GLY A 19 2.15 -12.51 12.97
CA GLY A 19 3.01 -13.22 13.91
C GLY A 19 4.48 -13.33 13.49
N SER A 20 4.87 -12.77 12.34
CA SER A 20 6.27 -12.77 11.93
C SER A 20 7.13 -11.86 12.80
N GLU A 21 8.44 -12.04 12.72
CA GLU A 21 9.38 -11.16 13.41
C GLU A 21 9.24 -9.70 12.94
N GLU A 22 9.07 -9.49 11.63
CA GLU A 22 8.84 -8.17 11.05
C GLU A 22 7.59 -7.51 11.63
N GLU A 23 6.48 -8.23 11.77
CA GLU A 23 5.25 -7.65 12.33
C GLU A 23 5.47 -7.19 13.78
N ARG A 24 6.16 -8.00 14.60
CA ARG A 24 6.44 -7.66 16.00
C ARG A 24 7.36 -6.45 16.11
N GLU A 25 8.40 -6.40 15.30
CA GLU A 25 9.38 -5.29 15.30
C GLU A 25 8.72 -3.98 14.86
N LEU A 26 7.96 -4.00 13.74
CA LEU A 26 7.20 -2.84 13.26
C LEU A 26 6.19 -2.34 14.29
N LYS A 27 5.46 -3.24 14.98
CA LYS A 27 4.54 -2.83 16.06
C LYS A 27 5.28 -2.17 17.23
N LYS A 28 6.44 -2.69 17.62
CA LYS A 28 7.27 -2.12 18.68
C LYS A 28 7.76 -0.72 18.30
N MET A 29 8.30 -0.55 17.08
CA MET A 29 8.75 0.76 16.59
C MET A 29 7.61 1.76 16.46
N ASN A 30 6.45 1.33 15.95
CA ASN A 30 5.25 2.17 15.86
C ASN A 30 4.84 2.70 17.24
N ALA A 31 4.80 1.83 18.26
CA ALA A 31 4.45 2.23 19.62
C ALA A 31 5.44 3.25 20.21
N GLN A 32 6.75 3.08 19.94
CA GLN A 32 7.78 4.03 20.37
C GLN A 32 7.61 5.40 19.71
N ILE A 33 7.38 5.43 18.40
CA ILE A 33 7.20 6.67 17.64
C ILE A 33 5.92 7.39 18.06
N ILE A 34 4.78 6.69 18.14
CA ILE A 34 3.51 7.25 18.59
C ILE A 34 3.66 7.91 19.97
N LYS A 35 4.33 7.23 20.90
CA LYS A 35 4.62 7.76 22.23
C LYS A 35 5.55 8.98 22.19
N ALA A 36 6.62 8.93 21.40
CA ALA A 36 7.63 9.99 21.32
C ALA A 36 7.05 11.29 20.74
N PHE A 37 6.18 11.19 19.73
CA PHE A 37 5.48 12.34 19.15
C PHE A 37 4.29 12.83 19.98
N GLY A 38 3.93 12.13 21.06
CA GLY A 38 2.77 12.48 21.89
C GLY A 38 1.44 12.40 21.13
N LEU A 39 1.34 11.50 20.14
CA LEU A 39 0.12 11.31 19.35
C LEU A 39 -0.93 10.61 20.23
N LYS A 40 -1.97 11.34 20.63
CA LYS A 40 -2.98 10.87 21.58
C LYS A 40 -4.17 10.20 20.91
N GLN A 41 -4.57 10.68 19.74
CA GLN A 41 -5.81 10.32 19.06
C GLN A 41 -5.66 10.47 17.55
N GLY A 42 -6.50 9.77 16.80
CA GLY A 42 -6.53 9.78 15.34
C GLY A 42 -5.80 8.59 14.72
N ILE A 43 -5.52 8.70 13.42
CA ILE A 43 -4.80 7.68 12.65
C ILE A 43 -3.43 8.20 12.25
N THR A 44 -2.42 7.33 12.35
CA THR A 44 -1.07 7.61 11.88
C THR A 44 -0.57 6.47 11.00
N HIS A 45 0.24 6.81 10.01
CA HIS A 45 1.07 5.85 9.28
C HIS A 45 2.52 6.21 9.47
N ILE A 46 3.36 5.18 9.48
CA ILE A 46 4.80 5.30 9.67
C ILE A 46 5.48 4.44 8.61
N GLU A 47 6.47 5.02 7.96
CA GLU A 47 7.21 4.38 6.89
C GLU A 47 8.63 4.06 7.33
N TYR A 48 9.08 2.87 6.95
CA TYR A 48 10.40 2.35 7.26
C TYR A 48 11.00 1.73 6.00
N ILE A 49 12.33 1.76 5.90
CA ILE A 49 13.08 0.95 4.94
C ILE A 49 13.80 -0.18 5.66
N ARG A 50 13.68 -1.41 5.16
CA ARG A 50 14.45 -2.55 5.65
C ARG A 50 15.75 -2.68 4.86
N SER A 51 16.88 -2.61 5.55
CA SER A 51 18.19 -2.81 4.94
C SER A 51 18.40 -4.28 4.58
N ARG A 52 18.98 -4.52 3.40
CA ARG A 52 19.34 -5.87 2.96
C ARG A 52 20.62 -6.39 3.59
N SER A 53 21.52 -5.50 4.03
CA SER A 53 22.84 -5.88 4.57
C SER A 53 22.79 -6.36 6.02
N ASP A 54 21.90 -5.78 6.81
CA ASP A 54 21.80 -6.03 8.27
C ASP A 54 20.39 -6.45 8.72
N GLY A 55 19.42 -6.43 7.81
CA GLY A 55 18.03 -6.81 8.07
C GLY A 55 17.23 -5.81 8.92
N GLN A 56 17.83 -4.70 9.36
CA GLN A 56 17.25 -3.73 10.28
C GLN A 56 16.28 -2.79 9.57
N PHE A 57 15.30 -2.28 10.31
CA PHE A 57 14.41 -1.22 9.84
C PHE A 57 14.94 0.16 10.23
N TYR A 58 14.94 1.07 9.26
CA TYR A 58 15.30 2.47 9.42
C TYR A 58 14.06 3.34 9.20
N PHE A 59 13.78 4.23 10.14
CA PHE A 59 12.68 5.18 10.05
C PHE A 59 12.87 6.12 8.86
N LEU A 60 11.79 6.35 8.11
CA LEU A 60 11.74 7.33 7.02
C LEU A 60 10.86 8.52 7.39
N GLU A 61 9.56 8.28 7.55
CA GLU A 61 8.57 9.31 7.84
C GLU A 61 7.46 8.80 8.76
N ALA A 62 6.77 9.75 9.42
CA ALA A 62 5.52 9.52 10.12
C ALA A 62 4.53 10.62 9.74
N GLY A 63 3.29 10.23 9.46
CA GLY A 63 2.21 11.16 9.16
C GLY A 63 1.00 10.90 10.03
N ALA A 64 0.59 11.91 10.81
CA ALA A 64 -0.62 11.91 11.64
C ALA A 64 -1.91 12.08 10.81
N ARG A 65 -2.09 11.16 9.85
CA ARG A 65 -3.24 11.01 8.97
C ARG A 65 -3.30 9.59 8.44
N VAL A 66 -4.41 9.26 7.77
CA VAL A 66 -4.48 8.06 6.92
C VAL A 66 -3.36 8.09 5.87
N GLY A 67 -2.73 6.92 5.67
CA GLY A 67 -1.64 6.73 4.72
C GLY A 67 -2.03 7.02 3.27
N GLY A 68 -1.03 7.28 2.45
CA GLY A 68 -1.20 7.60 1.04
C GLY A 68 -1.36 6.37 0.15
N ALA A 69 -1.24 6.62 -1.17
CA ALA A 69 -1.41 5.63 -2.21
C ALA A 69 -2.76 4.90 -2.12
N ARG A 70 -2.82 3.66 -2.56
CA ARG A 70 -4.01 2.79 -2.48
C ARG A 70 -3.95 1.85 -1.28
N ILE A 71 -3.05 2.10 -0.32
CA ILE A 71 -2.87 1.24 0.87
C ILE A 71 -4.13 1.21 1.76
N PRO A 72 -4.82 2.35 2.03
CA PRO A 72 -6.08 2.31 2.76
C PRO A 72 -7.15 1.44 2.08
N ASP A 73 -7.20 1.43 0.73
CA ASP A 73 -8.11 0.56 -0.01
C ASP A 73 -7.74 -0.92 0.16
N VAL A 74 -6.44 -1.25 0.14
CA VAL A 74 -5.96 -2.62 0.42
C VAL A 74 -6.37 -3.07 1.82
N ILE A 75 -6.26 -2.18 2.82
CA ILE A 75 -6.70 -2.46 4.19
C ILE A 75 -8.22 -2.67 4.24
N TRP A 76 -8.99 -1.81 3.59
CA TRP A 76 -10.44 -1.94 3.51
C TRP A 76 -10.85 -3.28 2.89
N HIS A 77 -10.34 -3.60 1.71
CA HIS A 77 -10.72 -4.81 0.99
C HIS A 77 -10.26 -6.09 1.69
N ALA A 78 -9.17 -6.07 2.44
CA ALA A 78 -8.70 -7.24 3.18
C ALA A 78 -9.39 -7.43 4.53
N THR A 79 -9.59 -6.34 5.27
CA THR A 79 -9.98 -6.39 6.69
C THR A 79 -11.41 -5.93 6.97
N GLY A 80 -12.05 -5.25 6.01
CA GLY A 80 -13.35 -4.60 6.22
C GLY A 80 -13.26 -3.30 7.04
N ILE A 81 -12.06 -2.80 7.34
CA ILE A 81 -11.86 -1.57 8.13
C ILE A 81 -11.56 -0.39 7.20
N CYS A 82 -12.43 0.62 7.23
CA CYS A 82 -12.22 1.85 6.47
C CYS A 82 -11.51 2.86 7.36
N LEU A 83 -10.21 3.06 7.14
CA LEU A 83 -9.41 3.97 7.95
C LEU A 83 -9.94 5.41 7.93
N TRP A 84 -10.54 5.88 6.84
CA TRP A 84 -11.14 7.22 6.80
C TRP A 84 -12.36 7.34 7.71
N HIS A 85 -13.21 6.31 7.77
CA HIS A 85 -14.34 6.28 8.70
C HIS A 85 -13.86 6.22 10.15
N GLU A 86 -12.89 5.37 10.46
CA GLU A 86 -12.34 5.28 11.81
C GLU A 86 -11.64 6.58 12.22
N TRP A 87 -10.96 7.26 11.29
CA TRP A 87 -10.36 8.56 11.59
C TRP A 87 -11.44 9.58 11.95
N ALA A 88 -12.49 9.71 11.13
CA ALA A 88 -13.59 10.63 11.41
C ALA A 88 -14.27 10.34 12.76
N ARG A 89 -14.50 9.06 13.10
CA ARG A 89 -15.05 8.68 14.40
C ARG A 89 -14.15 9.09 15.56
N LEU A 90 -12.84 8.90 15.41
CA LEU A 90 -11.87 9.33 16.40
C LEU A 90 -11.85 10.85 16.54
N GLU A 91 -11.85 11.63 15.47
CA GLU A 91 -11.77 13.10 15.58
C GLU A 91 -13.06 13.77 16.06
N LEU A 92 -14.22 13.14 15.86
CA LEU A 92 -15.53 13.73 16.16
C LEU A 92 -16.12 13.28 17.50
N ARG A 93 -15.42 12.44 18.26
CA ARG A 93 -15.92 11.98 19.57
C ARG A 93 -15.60 12.98 20.67
N ASP A 94 -16.50 13.08 21.64
CA ASP A 94 -16.35 13.93 22.83
C ASP A 94 -15.95 13.15 24.09
N ASP A 95 -15.90 11.82 24.01
CA ASP A 95 -15.56 10.92 25.10
C ASP A 95 -14.24 10.16 24.85
N ASP A 96 -13.81 9.42 25.88
CA ASP A 96 -12.64 8.55 25.78
C ASP A 96 -12.94 7.12 25.31
N GLU A 97 -14.20 6.80 25.01
CA GLU A 97 -14.64 5.45 24.65
C GLU A 97 -14.46 5.17 23.16
N TYR A 98 -13.54 4.26 22.81
CA TYR A 98 -13.39 3.78 21.43
C TYR A 98 -12.97 2.33 21.42
N ALA A 99 -13.82 1.51 20.80
CA ALA A 99 -13.52 0.13 20.50
C ALA A 99 -13.22 0.01 18.99
N PRO A 100 -11.99 -0.33 18.58
CA PRO A 100 -11.68 -0.52 17.17
C PRO A 100 -12.49 -1.69 16.60
N PRO A 101 -12.96 -1.59 15.34
CA PRO A 101 -13.68 -2.68 14.70
C PRO A 101 -12.80 -3.94 14.60
N LYS A 102 -13.45 -5.12 14.69
CA LYS A 102 -12.75 -6.40 14.56
C LYS A 102 -12.40 -6.66 13.10
N PRO A 103 -11.10 -6.75 12.71
CA PRO A 103 -10.71 -6.98 11.33
C PRO A 103 -11.00 -8.42 10.89
N GLU A 104 -11.39 -8.58 9.63
CA GLU A 104 -11.31 -9.86 8.96
C GLU A 104 -9.84 -10.31 8.80
N ARG A 105 -9.61 -11.63 8.80
CA ARG A 105 -8.26 -12.22 8.82
C ARG A 105 -7.71 -12.58 7.44
N TYR A 106 -7.99 -11.77 6.42
CA TYR A 106 -7.34 -11.90 5.13
C TYR A 106 -6.03 -11.10 5.07
N TYR A 107 -5.23 -11.40 4.07
CA TYR A 107 -4.12 -10.61 3.58
C TYR A 107 -4.55 -9.84 2.33
N GLY A 108 -4.13 -8.59 2.25
CA GLY A 108 -4.31 -7.74 1.08
C GLY A 108 -3.00 -7.54 0.33
N GLY A 109 -3.11 -7.41 -0.99
CA GLY A 109 -2.04 -6.96 -1.86
C GLY A 109 -2.58 -6.11 -3.00
N ALA A 110 -1.69 -5.43 -3.71
CA ALA A 110 -2.09 -4.57 -4.81
C ALA A 110 -0.93 -4.35 -5.79
N ILE A 111 -1.32 -4.05 -7.03
CA ILE A 111 -0.42 -3.62 -8.08
C ILE A 111 -1.09 -2.50 -8.87
N PHE A 112 -0.34 -1.41 -9.11
CA PHE A 112 -0.82 -0.20 -9.77
C PHE A 112 0.27 0.39 -10.67
N THR A 113 -0.14 0.98 -11.80
CA THR A 113 0.76 1.75 -12.67
C THR A 113 0.01 2.82 -13.45
N LEU A 114 0.73 3.86 -13.88
CA LEU A 114 0.27 4.72 -14.95
C LEU A 114 0.21 3.90 -16.24
N ALA A 115 -0.89 4.00 -16.96
CA ALA A 115 -1.12 3.22 -18.15
C ALA A 115 -0.99 4.07 -19.41
N ARG A 116 -0.34 3.51 -20.44
CA ARG A 116 -0.22 4.14 -21.76
C ARG A 116 -1.57 4.19 -22.49
N GLN A 117 -2.47 3.26 -22.17
CA GLN A 117 -3.84 3.29 -22.66
C GLN A 117 -4.65 4.37 -21.94
N GLU A 118 -5.56 5.01 -22.67
CA GLU A 118 -6.55 5.89 -22.05
C GLU A 118 -7.48 5.10 -21.13
N TRP A 119 -7.97 3.94 -21.56
CA TRP A 119 -8.78 3.04 -20.75
C TRP A 119 -8.14 1.64 -20.74
N PRO A 120 -7.34 1.31 -19.72
CA PRO A 120 -6.63 0.03 -19.68
C PRO A 120 -7.59 -1.16 -19.63
N ASP A 121 -7.34 -2.16 -20.47
CA ASP A 121 -8.11 -3.40 -20.49
C ASP A 121 -7.56 -4.40 -19.48
N MET A 122 -8.31 -4.62 -18.40
CA MET A 122 -7.98 -5.53 -17.31
C MET A 122 -8.63 -6.92 -17.47
N SER A 123 -9.30 -7.21 -18.60
CA SER A 123 -10.08 -8.45 -18.80
C SER A 123 -9.27 -9.75 -18.71
N ALA A 124 -7.96 -9.69 -18.94
CA ALA A 124 -7.05 -10.83 -18.83
C ALA A 124 -6.59 -11.16 -17.39
N TYR A 125 -7.09 -10.42 -16.39
CA TYR A 125 -6.80 -10.60 -14.97
C TYR A 125 -8.06 -11.08 -14.26
N THR A 126 -8.15 -12.39 -14.04
CA THR A 126 -9.39 -13.08 -13.64
C THR A 126 -9.24 -14.00 -12.44
N ASP A 127 -8.06 -14.02 -11.79
CA ASP A 127 -7.86 -14.82 -10.58
C ASP A 127 -8.89 -14.47 -9.50
N PRO A 128 -9.43 -15.47 -8.79
CA PRO A 128 -10.52 -15.27 -7.81
C PRO A 128 -10.11 -14.40 -6.62
N GLU A 129 -8.82 -14.24 -6.37
CA GLU A 129 -8.29 -13.32 -5.35
C GLU A 129 -8.46 -11.85 -5.72
N ILE A 130 -8.74 -11.50 -6.98
CA ILE A 130 -9.00 -10.12 -7.39
C ILE A 130 -10.35 -9.68 -6.81
N CYS A 131 -10.30 -8.79 -5.81
CA CYS A 131 -11.50 -8.30 -5.14
C CYS A 131 -11.91 -6.89 -5.59
N TRP A 132 -11.04 -6.20 -6.34
CA TRP A 132 -11.32 -4.89 -6.90
C TRP A 132 -10.40 -4.57 -8.08
N VAL A 133 -10.93 -3.88 -9.10
CA VAL A 133 -10.22 -3.49 -10.32
C VAL A 133 -10.37 -1.99 -10.55
N GLN A 134 -9.27 -1.32 -10.89
CA GLN A 134 -9.22 0.11 -11.19
C GLN A 134 -10.02 0.42 -12.47
N ARG A 135 -10.87 1.45 -12.40
CA ARG A 135 -11.53 2.05 -13.56
C ARG A 135 -11.26 3.54 -13.59
N LYS A 136 -10.12 3.94 -14.16
CA LYS A 136 -9.71 5.35 -14.26
C LYS A 136 -8.84 5.56 -15.50
N ARG A 137 -9.04 6.70 -16.17
CA ARG A 137 -8.28 7.06 -17.38
C ARG A 137 -6.77 7.05 -17.09
N HIS A 138 -5.99 6.35 -17.89
CA HIS A 138 -4.53 6.22 -17.75
C HIS A 138 -4.04 5.58 -16.44
N TYR A 139 -4.86 4.76 -15.76
CA TYR A 139 -4.42 4.00 -14.60
C TYR A 139 -4.87 2.54 -14.70
N ALA A 140 -3.91 1.63 -14.63
CA ALA A 140 -4.16 0.20 -14.50
C ALA A 140 -3.85 -0.24 -13.06
N GLY A 141 -4.67 -1.13 -12.51
CA GLY A 141 -4.46 -1.62 -11.16
C GLY A 141 -5.56 -2.51 -10.65
N LEU A 142 -5.21 -3.30 -9.65
CA LEU A 142 -6.12 -4.20 -8.97
C LEU A 142 -5.70 -4.42 -7.53
N ILE A 143 -6.65 -4.86 -6.71
CA ILE A 143 -6.42 -5.27 -5.32
C ILE A 143 -6.73 -6.76 -5.21
N LEU A 144 -5.84 -7.45 -4.49
CA LEU A 144 -5.90 -8.88 -4.21
C LEU A 144 -6.26 -9.11 -2.75
N ARG A 145 -7.00 -10.18 -2.49
CA ARG A 145 -7.38 -10.65 -1.16
C ARG A 145 -7.27 -12.17 -1.08
N SER A 146 -6.56 -12.68 -0.08
CA SER A 146 -6.44 -14.14 0.16
C SER A 146 -6.23 -14.43 1.65
N GLN A 147 -6.58 -15.64 2.08
CA GLN A 147 -6.22 -16.11 3.43
C GLN A 147 -4.72 -16.48 3.51
N SER A 148 -4.07 -16.70 2.36
CA SER A 148 -2.65 -17.02 2.27
C SER A 148 -1.83 -15.79 1.87
N PRO A 149 -0.85 -15.34 2.68
CA PRO A 149 0.05 -14.26 2.28
C PRO A 149 0.98 -14.69 1.14
N ASP A 150 1.26 -15.99 1.02
CA ASP A 150 2.14 -16.55 0.00
C ASP A 150 1.44 -16.54 -1.37
N ARG A 151 0.11 -16.76 -1.38
CA ARG A 151 -0.70 -16.61 -2.61
C ARG A 151 -0.72 -15.17 -3.12
N ILE A 152 -0.78 -14.19 -2.22
CA ILE A 152 -0.67 -12.77 -2.61
C ILE A 152 0.71 -12.49 -3.23
N GLU A 153 1.78 -13.02 -2.64
CA GLU A 153 3.14 -12.85 -3.15
C GLU A 153 3.34 -13.51 -4.53
N GLU A 154 2.84 -14.72 -4.71
CA GLU A 154 2.83 -15.44 -5.99
C GLU A 154 2.14 -14.63 -7.10
N LEU A 155 0.91 -14.16 -6.84
CA LEU A 155 0.14 -13.39 -7.81
C LEU A 155 0.81 -12.05 -8.15
N LEU A 156 1.37 -11.35 -7.16
CA LEU A 156 2.11 -10.11 -7.42
C LEU A 156 3.37 -10.37 -8.25
N ALA A 157 4.10 -11.45 -7.98
CA ALA A 157 5.27 -11.83 -8.77
C ALA A 157 4.90 -12.20 -10.22
N GLN A 158 3.78 -12.88 -10.42
CA GLN A 158 3.25 -13.22 -11.75
C GLN A 158 2.75 -11.97 -12.50
N TYR A 159 2.06 -11.07 -11.81
CA TYR A 159 1.44 -9.90 -12.43
C TYR A 159 2.43 -8.80 -12.73
N TYR A 160 3.48 -8.63 -11.93
CA TYR A 160 4.46 -7.57 -12.13
C TYR A 160 5.00 -7.48 -13.57
N PRO A 161 5.61 -8.53 -14.16
CA PRO A 161 6.13 -8.44 -15.53
C PRO A 161 5.01 -8.22 -16.56
N ARG A 162 3.82 -8.78 -16.33
CA ARG A 162 2.66 -8.56 -17.20
C ARG A 162 2.19 -7.12 -17.15
N PHE A 163 2.12 -6.48 -15.98
CA PHE A 163 1.75 -5.08 -15.85
C PHE A 163 2.76 -4.14 -16.53
N VAL A 164 4.06 -4.48 -16.50
CA VAL A 164 5.10 -3.76 -17.25
C VAL A 164 4.76 -3.80 -18.73
N GLN A 165 4.54 -5.01 -19.27
CA GLN A 165 4.26 -5.22 -20.69
C GLN A 165 2.91 -4.61 -21.08
N ASP A 166 1.85 -4.88 -20.32
CA ASP A 166 0.48 -4.66 -20.72
C ASP A 166 0.04 -3.21 -20.50
N PHE A 167 0.59 -2.49 -19.52
CA PHE A 167 0.06 -1.16 -19.17
C PHE A 167 1.10 -0.06 -19.05
N MET A 168 2.24 -0.33 -18.39
CA MET A 168 3.13 0.71 -17.88
C MET A 168 3.45 1.79 -18.93
N ALA A 169 3.12 3.04 -18.61
CA ALA A 169 3.55 4.20 -19.37
C ALA A 169 5.02 4.49 -19.05
N HIS A 170 5.84 4.62 -20.09
CA HIS A 170 7.23 5.05 -19.98
C HIS A 170 7.36 6.48 -20.49
N VAL A 171 7.87 7.39 -19.68
CA VAL A 171 8.36 8.68 -20.17
C VAL A 171 9.85 8.49 -20.49
N PRO A 172 10.28 8.51 -21.76
CA PRO A 172 11.70 8.47 -22.07
C PRO A 172 12.41 9.64 -21.40
N PRO A 173 13.62 9.45 -20.85
CA PRO A 173 14.39 10.54 -20.30
C PRO A 173 14.47 11.65 -21.35
N GLN A 174 14.12 12.88 -20.98
CA GLN A 174 14.25 14.02 -21.87
C GLN A 174 15.73 14.10 -22.27
N THR A 175 16.05 13.83 -23.53
CA THR A 175 17.38 14.11 -24.07
C THR A 175 17.64 15.58 -23.80
N ALA A 176 18.66 15.88 -22.98
CA ALA A 176 19.09 17.23 -22.71
C ALA A 176 19.20 17.96 -24.06
N LYS A 177 18.47 19.07 -24.21
CA LYS A 177 18.60 19.93 -25.38
C LYS A 177 20.08 20.28 -25.51
N THR A 178 20.73 19.78 -26.54
CA THR A 178 22.04 20.26 -26.97
C THR A 178 21.88 21.76 -27.24
N GLN A 179 22.52 22.58 -26.41
CA GLN A 179 22.74 24.00 -26.71
C GLN A 179 23.77 24.12 -27.83
#